data_AF-A0A6G3XXF8-F1
#
_entry.id   AF-A0A6G3XXF8-F1
#
_cell.length_a   1.000
_cell.length_b   1.000
_cell.length_c   1.000
_cell.angle_alpha   90.00
_cell.angle_beta   90.00
_cell.angle_gamma   90.00
#
_symmetry.space_group_name_H-M   'P 1'
#
loop_
_entity.id
_entity.type
_entity.pdbx_description
1 polymer ?
#
loop_
_entity_poly.entity_id
_entity_poly.type
_entity_poly.pdbx_seq_one_letter_code
_entity_poly.pdbx_strand_id
1 'polypeptide(L)'
;RRLYPIENAQRGMAWMELTANGRAGHGSSPNDENAVTDLAESLTRIGRETFPIRLIEPVRALLEEAARLYGVEFDENDIEASLARLGPVADFMQVVLRNSANPTMFTAGYQTNVIPGKATARVDGRFLP
;
A
#
# COMPACT_ATOMS: atom_id res chain seq x y z
N ARG A 1 -14.81 -2.09 30.47
CA ARG A 1 -13.40 -2.21 30.95
C ARG A 1 -12.53 -1.29 30.10
N ARG A 2 -11.42 -0.76 30.62
CA ARG A 2 -10.47 0.03 29.82
C ARG A 2 -9.37 -0.90 29.28
N LEU A 3 -9.04 -0.76 28.00
CA LEU A 3 -7.97 -1.51 27.34
C LEU A 3 -6.85 -0.53 26.98
N TYR A 4 -5.61 -0.96 27.16
CA TYR A 4 -4.41 -0.17 26.84
C TYR A 4 -3.56 -0.99 25.89
N PRO A 5 -3.53 -0.67 24.58
CA PRO A 5 -2.67 -1.36 23.63
C PRO A 5 -1.20 -1.04 23.92
N ILE A 6 -0.34 -2.06 23.81
CA ILE A 6 1.11 -1.92 23.92
C ILE A 6 1.70 -2.31 22.58
N GLU A 7 2.38 -1.36 21.93
CA GLU A 7 3.08 -1.60 20.67
C GLU A 7 4.38 -2.36 20.94
N ASN A 8 4.60 -3.47 20.23
CA ASN A 8 5.79 -4.31 20.37
C ASN A 8 6.60 -4.44 19.07
N ALA A 9 6.08 -3.93 17.94
CA ALA A 9 6.74 -3.99 16.64
C ALA A 9 6.17 -2.92 15.70
N GLN A 10 6.97 -2.56 14.68
CA GLN A 10 6.61 -1.63 13.62
C GLN A 10 6.84 -2.26 12.25
N ARG A 11 6.06 -1.81 11.26
CA ARG A 11 6.28 -2.18 9.85
C ARG A 11 7.59 -1.60 9.36
N GLY A 12 8.33 -2.40 8.60
CA GLY A 12 9.52 -1.96 7.88
C GLY A 12 9.18 -0.92 6.80
N MET A 13 10.21 -0.22 6.34
CA MET A 13 10.10 0.82 5.31
C MET A 13 10.98 0.47 4.12
N ALA A 14 10.39 0.59 2.93
CA ALA A 14 11.07 0.42 1.65
C ALA A 14 10.60 1.52 0.69
N TRP A 15 11.31 2.63 0.68
CA TRP A 15 11.03 3.72 -0.26
C TRP A 15 11.70 3.46 -1.60
N MET A 16 10.96 3.67 -2.67
CA MET A 16 11.41 3.42 -4.04
C MET A 16 11.19 4.67 -4.88
N GLU A 17 12.14 4.95 -5.78
CA GLU A 17 11.98 5.93 -6.84
C GLU A 17 11.90 5.19 -8.19
N LEU A 18 10.84 5.45 -8.95
CA LEU A 18 10.64 4.90 -10.28
C LEU A 18 10.93 6.01 -11.29
N THR A 19 11.67 5.68 -12.33
CA THR A 19 11.98 6.58 -13.45
C THR A 19 11.57 5.92 -14.75
N ALA A 20 10.75 6.60 -15.55
CA ALA A 20 10.49 6.26 -16.93
C ALA A 20 11.22 7.26 -17.84
N ASN A 21 11.80 6.76 -18.93
CA ASN A 21 12.41 7.57 -19.98
C ASN A 21 11.64 7.34 -21.28
N GLY A 22 11.55 8.36 -22.10
CA GLY A 22 10.86 8.32 -23.39
C GLY A 22 11.41 9.37 -24.35
N ARG A 23 10.78 9.50 -25.51
CA ARG A 23 11.21 10.45 -26.54
C ARG A 23 10.51 11.79 -26.33
N ALA A 24 11.28 12.85 -26.13
CA ALA A 24 10.73 14.20 -26.06
C ALA A 24 10.18 14.64 -27.43
N GLY A 25 9.11 15.44 -27.44
CA GLY A 25 8.49 15.86 -28.71
C GLY A 25 7.40 16.91 -28.54
N HIS A 26 6.87 17.38 -29.66
CA HIS A 26 5.72 18.29 -29.65
C HIS A 26 4.43 17.52 -29.32
N GLY A 27 3.53 18.11 -28.53
CA GLY A 27 2.30 17.45 -28.07
C GLY A 27 1.32 17.05 -29.18
N SER A 28 1.47 17.61 -30.39
CA SER A 28 0.67 17.23 -31.57
C SER A 28 1.33 16.16 -32.44
N SER A 29 2.56 15.75 -32.13
CA SER A 29 3.29 14.74 -32.90
C SER A 29 2.94 13.33 -32.39
N PRO A 30 2.78 12.33 -33.28
CA PRO A 30 2.69 10.94 -32.86
C PRO A 30 3.89 10.54 -32.01
N ASN A 31 3.64 9.86 -30.90
CA ASN A 31 4.69 9.38 -30.00
C ASN A 31 4.21 8.14 -29.22
N ASP A 32 4.91 7.03 -29.40
CA ASP A 32 4.71 5.75 -28.72
C ASP A 32 5.66 5.54 -27.52
N GLU A 33 6.58 6.48 -27.27
CA GLU A 33 7.57 6.43 -26.18
C GLU A 33 7.29 7.57 -25.17
N ASN A 34 6.11 7.55 -24.54
CA ASN A 34 5.69 8.60 -23.62
C ASN A 34 5.95 8.22 -22.16
N ALA A 35 7.00 8.83 -21.57
CA ALA A 35 7.40 8.57 -20.19
C ALA A 35 6.28 8.81 -19.15
N VAL A 36 5.35 9.74 -19.41
CA VAL A 36 4.21 9.99 -18.50
C VAL A 36 3.26 8.79 -18.50
N THR A 37 2.89 8.32 -19.69
CA THR A 37 1.98 7.19 -19.87
C THR A 37 2.57 5.93 -19.24
N ASP A 38 3.81 5.60 -19.59
CA ASP A 38 4.49 4.37 -19.12
C ASP A 38 4.61 4.34 -17.59
N LEU A 39 4.97 5.48 -16.98
CA LEU A 39 5.06 5.57 -15.53
C LEU A 39 3.68 5.49 -14.88
N ALA A 40 2.67 6.18 -15.43
CA ALA A 40 1.32 6.16 -14.89
C ALA A 40 0.71 4.74 -14.91
N GLU A 41 0.94 3.95 -15.95
CA GLU A 41 0.51 2.55 -16.03
C GLU A 41 1.17 1.71 -14.93
N SER A 42 2.48 1.87 -14.73
CA SER A 42 3.24 1.18 -13.70
C SER A 42 2.73 1.51 -12.29
N LEU A 43 2.52 2.81 -12.01
CA LEU A 43 1.98 3.25 -10.71
C LEU A 43 0.55 2.80 -10.48
N THR A 44 -0.26 2.72 -11.54
CA THR A 44 -1.64 2.21 -11.44
C THR A 44 -1.65 0.75 -11.02
N ARG A 45 -0.73 -0.06 -11.58
CA ARG A 45 -0.58 -1.47 -11.17
C ARG A 45 -0.14 -1.57 -9.71
N ILE A 46 0.86 -0.78 -9.30
CA ILE A 46 1.35 -0.76 -7.91
C ILE A 46 0.24 -0.33 -6.94
N GLY A 47 -0.43 0.79 -7.20
CA GLY A 47 -1.43 1.37 -6.29
C GLY A 47 -2.74 0.59 -6.21
N ARG A 48 -2.98 -0.37 -7.12
CA ARG A 48 -4.14 -1.27 -7.10
C ARG A 48 -3.81 -2.65 -6.54
N GLU A 49 -2.55 -2.93 -6.23
CA GLU A 49 -2.14 -4.21 -5.68
C GLU A 49 -2.72 -4.41 -4.27
N THR A 50 -3.44 -5.51 -4.08
CA THR A 50 -3.91 -5.92 -2.76
C THR A 50 -3.03 -7.04 -2.26
N PHE A 51 -2.10 -6.69 -1.37
CA PHE A 51 -1.22 -7.68 -0.76
C PHE A 51 -2.01 -8.69 0.09
N PRO A 52 -1.61 -9.96 0.12
CA PRO A 52 -2.27 -10.98 0.92
C PRO A 52 -2.13 -10.67 2.42
N ILE A 53 -3.08 -11.17 3.21
CA ILE A 53 -2.96 -11.15 4.67
C ILE A 53 -1.78 -12.01 5.08
N ARG A 54 -0.94 -11.48 5.96
CA ARG A 54 0.12 -12.21 6.65
C ARG A 54 -0.06 -12.05 8.15
N LEU A 55 -0.62 -13.08 8.78
CA LEU A 55 -0.82 -13.12 10.21
C LEU A 55 0.51 -13.45 10.92
N ILE A 56 1.20 -12.41 11.38
CA ILE A 56 2.41 -12.55 12.20
C ILE A 56 2.05 -12.77 13.66
N GLU A 57 2.94 -13.43 14.40
CA GLU A 57 2.70 -13.84 15.79
C GLU A 57 2.22 -12.71 16.74
N PRO A 58 2.80 -11.50 16.72
CA PRO A 58 2.29 -10.40 17.54
C PRO A 58 0.84 -10.00 17.24
N VAL A 59 0.45 -10.06 15.96
CA VAL A 59 -0.90 -9.69 15.52
C VAL A 59 -1.89 -10.81 15.87
N ARG A 60 -1.49 -12.09 15.72
CA ARG A 60 -2.27 -13.24 16.18
C ARG A 60 -2.61 -13.10 17.66
N ALA A 61 -1.60 -12.92 18.52
CA ALA A 61 -1.80 -12.83 19.97
C ALA A 61 -2.72 -11.66 20.37
N LEU A 62 -2.62 -10.52 19.68
CA LEU A 62 -3.50 -9.37 19.91
C LEU A 62 -4.96 -9.70 19.54
N LEU A 63 -5.17 -10.35 18.39
CA LEU A 63 -6.50 -10.70 17.91
C LEU A 63 -7.17 -11.77 18.77
N GLU A 64 -6.43 -12.79 19.20
CA GLU A 64 -6.91 -13.82 20.13
C GLU A 64 -7.35 -13.20 21.47
N GLU A 65 -6.54 -12.33 22.05
CA GLU A 65 -6.85 -11.69 23.32
C GLU A 65 -8.02 -10.71 23.18
N ALA A 66 -8.09 -9.96 22.08
CA ALA A 66 -9.24 -9.13 21.77
C ALA A 66 -10.51 -9.98 21.67
N ALA A 67 -10.50 -11.06 20.87
CA ALA A 67 -11.64 -11.95 20.71
C ALA A 67 -12.12 -12.53 22.06
N ARG A 68 -11.19 -12.97 22.90
CA ARG A 68 -11.46 -13.44 24.26
C ARG A 68 -12.12 -12.37 25.14
N LEU A 69 -11.64 -11.13 25.08
CA LEU A 69 -12.18 -10.01 25.86
C LEU A 69 -13.55 -9.54 25.38
N TYR A 70 -13.83 -9.64 24.07
CA TYR A 70 -15.12 -9.34 23.47
C TYR A 70 -16.11 -10.52 23.51
N GLY A 71 -15.64 -11.72 23.87
CA GLY A 71 -16.47 -12.94 23.92
C GLY A 71 -16.88 -13.43 22.53
N VAL A 72 -16.03 -13.23 21.52
CA VAL A 72 -16.24 -13.67 20.14
C VAL A 72 -15.21 -14.75 19.77
N GLU A 73 -15.53 -15.56 18.76
CA GLU A 73 -14.62 -16.55 18.21
C GLU A 73 -13.68 -15.91 17.18
N PHE A 74 -12.40 -16.30 17.24
CA PHE A 74 -11.37 -15.97 16.27
C PHE A 74 -10.99 -17.23 15.48
N ASP A 75 -11.15 -17.18 14.16
CA ASP A 75 -10.75 -18.23 13.22
C ASP A 75 -9.62 -17.70 12.32
N GLU A 76 -8.45 -18.31 12.42
CA GLU A 76 -7.29 -17.97 11.58
C GLU A 76 -7.49 -18.31 10.09
N ASN A 77 -8.43 -19.20 9.77
CA ASN A 77 -8.74 -19.56 8.39
C ASN A 77 -9.69 -18.55 7.72
N ASP A 78 -10.39 -17.74 8.52
CA ASP A 78 -11.27 -16.66 8.06
C ASP A 78 -11.04 -15.39 8.92
N ILE A 79 -9.86 -14.80 8.72
CA ILE A 79 -9.44 -13.59 9.44
C ILE A 79 -10.41 -12.44 9.15
N GLU A 80 -10.91 -12.31 7.93
CA GLU A 80 -11.78 -11.20 7.56
C GLU A 80 -13.14 -11.28 8.28
N ALA A 81 -13.77 -12.45 8.33
CA ALA A 81 -14.98 -12.64 9.12
C ALA A 81 -14.73 -12.47 10.62
N SER A 82 -13.57 -12.92 11.12
CA SER A 82 -13.18 -12.75 12.52
C SER A 82 -13.01 -11.27 12.89
N LEU A 83 -12.36 -10.48 12.03
CA LEU A 83 -12.22 -9.03 12.23
C LEU A 83 -13.56 -8.31 12.23
N ALA A 84 -14.49 -8.68 11.34
CA ALA A 84 -15.83 -8.07 11.31
C ALA A 84 -16.57 -8.18 12.66
N ARG A 85 -16.29 -9.21 13.45
CA ARG A 85 -16.86 -9.42 14.80
C ARG A 85 -16.18 -8.56 15.89
N LEU A 86 -14.97 -8.05 15.64
CA LEU A 86 -14.18 -7.25 16.58
C LEU A 86 -14.48 -5.74 16.51
N GLY A 87 -15.37 -5.31 15.60
CA GLY A 87 -15.84 -3.93 15.51
C GLY A 87 -14.70 -2.93 15.21
N PRO A 88 -14.60 -1.78 15.92
CA PRO A 88 -13.60 -0.74 15.63
C PRO A 88 -12.13 -1.21 15.68
N VAL A 89 -11.83 -2.33 16.34
CA VAL A 89 -10.48 -2.92 16.34
C VAL A 89 -10.08 -3.39 14.93
N ALA A 90 -11.06 -3.81 14.11
CA ALA A 90 -10.84 -4.29 12.75
C ALA A 90 -10.15 -3.24 11.86
N ASP A 91 -10.58 -1.99 11.94
CA ASP A 91 -10.06 -0.90 11.10
C ASP A 91 -8.57 -0.65 11.37
N PHE A 92 -8.17 -0.70 12.64
CA PHE A 92 -6.77 -0.57 13.02
C PHE A 92 -5.93 -1.77 12.54
N MET A 93 -6.52 -2.97 12.53
CA MET A 93 -5.83 -4.20 12.13
C MET A 93 -5.52 -4.28 10.64
N GLN A 94 -6.28 -3.59 9.77
CA GLN A 94 -6.01 -3.58 8.33
C GLN A 94 -4.60 -3.08 8.00
N VAL A 95 -4.04 -2.18 8.83
CA VAL A 95 -2.71 -1.59 8.61
C VAL A 95 -1.57 -2.56 8.94
N VAL A 96 -1.78 -3.51 9.87
CA VAL A 96 -0.74 -4.42 10.39
C VAL A 96 -0.87 -5.85 9.85
N LEU A 97 -1.87 -6.14 9.03
CA LEU A 97 -2.11 -7.46 8.45
C LEU A 97 -1.52 -7.63 7.04
N ARG A 98 -1.14 -6.54 6.37
CA ARG A 98 -0.70 -6.57 4.98
C ARG A 98 0.53 -5.70 4.76
N ASN A 99 1.29 -6.05 3.74
CA ASN A 99 2.22 -5.11 3.12
C ASN A 99 1.43 -4.02 2.36
N SER A 100 2.09 -2.92 2.00
CA SER A 100 1.50 -1.89 1.16
C SER A 100 2.56 -1.22 0.30
N ALA A 101 2.17 -0.74 -0.87
CA ALA A 101 2.99 0.04 -1.77
C ALA A 101 2.14 1.17 -2.35
N ASN A 102 2.35 2.40 -1.87
CA ASN A 102 1.52 3.54 -2.26
C ASN A 102 2.35 4.52 -3.09
N PRO A 103 1.96 4.84 -4.34
CA PRO A 103 2.48 6.00 -5.05
C PRO A 103 2.18 7.28 -4.25
N THR A 104 3.21 8.04 -3.91
CA THR A 104 3.08 9.26 -3.08
C THR A 104 3.56 10.52 -3.78
N MET A 105 4.34 10.40 -4.86
CA MET A 105 4.82 11.52 -5.66
C MET A 105 4.82 11.18 -7.14
N PHE A 106 4.54 12.17 -7.98
CA PHE A 106 4.65 12.09 -9.45
C PHE A 106 5.19 13.42 -9.99
N THR A 107 6.16 13.38 -10.90
CA THR A 107 6.75 14.57 -11.52
C THR A 107 7.07 14.29 -12.99
N ALA A 108 6.49 15.08 -13.90
CA ALA A 108 6.80 15.03 -15.32
C ALA A 108 6.32 16.30 -16.04
N GLY A 109 7.00 16.66 -17.13
CA GLY A 109 6.61 17.77 -17.99
C GLY A 109 6.90 19.15 -17.39
N TYR A 110 6.91 20.16 -18.26
CA TYR A 110 7.02 21.58 -17.89
C TYR A 110 6.06 22.49 -18.66
N GLN A 111 5.45 22.00 -19.76
CA GLN A 111 4.50 22.73 -20.59
C GLN A 111 3.54 21.76 -21.28
N THR A 112 2.28 22.13 -21.43
CA THR A 112 1.19 21.25 -21.91
C THR A 112 1.39 20.73 -23.33
N ASN A 113 2.06 21.48 -24.20
CA ASN A 113 2.32 21.10 -25.60
C ASN A 113 3.68 20.43 -25.82
N VAL A 114 4.34 19.98 -24.75
CA VAL A 114 5.63 19.29 -24.82
C VAL A 114 5.49 17.91 -24.18
N ILE A 115 5.80 16.86 -24.95
CA ILE A 115 5.93 15.51 -24.45
C ILE A 115 7.28 15.41 -23.72
N PRO A 116 7.31 15.13 -22.40
CA PRO A 116 8.57 15.05 -21.68
C PRO A 116 9.31 13.74 -21.98
N GLY A 117 10.63 13.80 -22.06
CA GLY A 117 11.48 12.62 -22.20
C GLY A 117 11.73 11.85 -20.90
N LYS A 118 11.23 12.33 -19.76
CA LYS A 118 11.42 11.70 -18.45
C LYS A 118 10.23 11.97 -17.53
N ALA A 119 9.85 10.96 -16.76
CA ALA A 119 8.92 11.07 -15.64
C ALA A 119 9.51 10.34 -14.42
N THR A 120 9.28 10.86 -13.21
CA THR A 120 9.70 10.23 -11.96
C THR A 120 8.56 10.14 -10.96
N ALA A 121 8.59 9.13 -10.11
CA ALA A 121 7.62 8.95 -9.04
C ALA A 121 8.27 8.29 -7.82
N ARG A 122 7.67 8.49 -6.65
CA ARG A 122 8.08 7.81 -5.41
C ARG A 122 6.95 6.94 -4.89
N VAL A 123 7.33 5.79 -4.36
CA VAL A 123 6.42 4.82 -3.74
C VAL A 123 6.85 4.60 -2.30
N ASP A 124 5.93 4.77 -1.37
CA ASP A 124 6.10 4.39 0.03
C ASP A 124 5.69 2.91 0.19
N GLY A 125 6.69 2.04 0.26
CA GLY A 125 6.54 0.63 0.59
C GLY A 125 6.65 0.41 2.10
N ARG A 126 5.71 -0.36 2.65
CA ARG A 126 5.69 -0.79 4.06
C ARG A 126 5.50 -2.29 4.13
N PHE A 127 6.33 -2.99 4.88
CA PHE A 127 6.31 -4.45 4.93
C PHE A 127 6.30 -5.00 6.36
N LEU A 128 5.75 -6.20 6.51
CA LEU A 128 5.74 -6.96 7.76
C LEU A 128 7.04 -7.77 7.91
N PRO A 129 7.60 -7.89 9.14
CA PRO A 129 8.78 -8.72 9.41
C PRO A 129 8.49 -10.21 9.18
#